data_AF-A0A4Q9HL43-F1
#
_entry.id   AF-A0A4Q9HL43-F1
#
_cell.length_a   1.000
_cell.length_b   1.000
_cell.length_c   1.000
_cell.angle_alpha   90.00
_cell.angle_beta   90.00
_cell.angle_gamma   90.00
#
_symmetry.space_group_name_H-M   'P 1'
#
loop_
_entity.id
_entity.type
_entity.pdbx_description
1 polymer ?
#
loop_
_entity_poly.entity_id
_entity_poly.type
_entity_poly.pdbx_seq_one_letter_code
_entity_poly.pdbx_strand_id
1 'polypeptide(L)'
;EVAPKTAAAGLELPADTGRLRLTATLRDVAALPFIPGKRLGMYDPDTPRHDTGPVPADLTALITDRYGVPYPMPLDRLAADGRPHTFTVDLAAAAGAPAGRPAGPLRLTGLLVDLAQTPVSHRQRLTLDAARAVTADGRDHSLTAPESLRWQAAVTDKSGSRDEPFGPKAEQAGRPAGALLSQTYETGAAPGVFEGPVTELRITAAHPERPPLTAVATDAFLRDSGSAVGATIEVPVSGQSLKARIVRAVRALPGPADAPAGATGGLLVDFGAVNEALADRGAAPLAAAEWWLRPAPGAAAGVVAALRARPDTDPGQVLVRDEIAQQLHDDPLGLGPQTALTAAAAVAVALAAVGFAVSAAGSVRERAREFAVLRALGAPRPQLARMIAAEQGVLIALALAVGLALGAVLTRAVVPLVVLTEQAGRPVPPVLVELPAGPVAVLLAAVAAVPLVVVAAIGLRRGDPVQALRSQGAL
;
A
#
# COMPACT_ATOMS: atom_id res chain seq x y z
N GLU A 1 12.69 5.47 -17.12
CA GLU A 1 13.04 6.68 -17.87
C GLU A 1 12.98 7.84 -16.90
N VAL A 2 14.09 8.57 -16.80
CA VAL A 2 14.39 9.52 -15.73
C VAL A 2 13.41 10.69 -15.79
N ALA A 3 12.61 10.88 -14.74
CA ALA A 3 11.76 12.06 -14.60
C ALA A 3 12.65 13.32 -14.73
N PRO A 4 12.23 14.35 -15.48
CA PRO A 4 13.01 15.57 -15.59
C PRO A 4 13.21 16.14 -14.19
N LYS A 5 14.44 16.56 -13.89
CA LYS A 5 14.85 17.16 -12.63
C LYS A 5 14.23 18.56 -12.56
N THR A 6 12.92 18.65 -12.34
CA THR A 6 12.23 19.90 -12.04
C THR A 6 12.89 20.47 -10.79
N ALA A 7 13.38 21.71 -10.86
CA ALA A 7 13.95 22.38 -9.70
C ALA A 7 12.85 22.47 -8.63
N ALA A 8 12.97 21.65 -7.59
CA ALA A 8 11.99 21.64 -6.51
C ALA A 8 12.08 22.96 -5.73
N ALA A 9 10.93 23.46 -5.30
CA ALA A 9 10.84 24.79 -4.71
C ALA A 9 11.39 24.82 -3.28
N GLY A 10 11.66 26.03 -2.80
CA GLY A 10 12.21 26.29 -1.47
C GLY A 10 13.69 26.64 -1.46
N LEU A 11 14.22 26.80 -0.25
CA LEU A 11 15.63 27.08 0.02
C LEU A 11 16.34 25.76 0.29
N GLU A 12 17.27 25.37 -0.58
CA GLU A 12 18.06 24.15 -0.39
C GLU A 12 19.11 24.35 0.71
N LEU A 13 19.15 23.41 1.66
CA LEU A 13 20.13 23.39 2.73
C LEU A 13 21.38 22.63 2.26
N PRO A 14 22.59 23.07 2.66
CA PRO A 14 23.82 22.30 2.47
C PRO A 14 23.67 20.86 2.98
N ALA A 15 24.39 19.95 2.34
CA ALA A 15 24.53 18.59 2.84
C ALA A 15 25.05 18.60 4.29
N ASP A 16 24.59 17.64 5.10
CA ASP A 16 24.99 17.47 6.50
C ASP A 16 24.69 18.68 7.41
N THR A 17 23.70 19.51 7.06
CA THR A 17 23.16 20.52 7.97
C THR A 17 22.53 19.85 9.19
N GLY A 18 23.08 20.11 10.37
CA GLY A 18 22.55 19.60 11.65
C GLY A 18 21.61 20.59 12.33
N ARG A 19 21.84 21.90 12.17
CA ARG A 19 20.99 22.95 12.74
C ARG A 19 20.69 24.02 11.70
N LEU A 20 19.49 24.58 11.74
CA LEU A 20 19.08 25.71 10.91
C LEU A 20 18.74 26.88 11.82
N ARG A 21 19.40 28.03 11.61
CA ARG A 21 19.08 29.28 12.31
C ARG A 21 18.24 30.16 11.39
N LEU A 22 17.10 30.59 11.89
CA LEU A 22 16.16 31.46 11.17
C LEU A 22 16.04 32.77 11.93
N THR A 23 16.34 33.89 11.29
CA THR A 23 16.12 35.22 11.84
C THR A 23 14.86 35.79 11.21
N ALA A 24 13.85 36.05 12.03
CA ALA A 24 12.58 36.60 11.58
C ALA A 24 12.17 37.82 12.42
N THR A 25 11.43 38.73 11.80
CA THR A 25 10.88 39.92 12.44
C THR A 25 9.38 39.95 12.20
N LEU A 26 8.59 40.17 13.26
CA LEU A 26 7.16 40.42 13.16
C LEU A 26 6.90 41.85 13.61
N ARG A 27 6.37 42.67 12.71
CA ARG A 27 6.02 44.07 12.98
C ARG A 27 4.50 44.23 12.90
N ASP A 28 3.92 44.82 13.95
CA ASP A 28 2.57 45.37 13.85
C ASP A 28 2.58 46.67 13.04
N VAL A 29 1.80 46.70 11.96
CA VAL A 29 1.75 47.85 11.04
C VAL A 29 0.65 48.81 11.48
N ALA A 30 -0.53 48.30 11.79
CA ALA A 30 -1.67 49.07 12.29
C ALA A 30 -2.77 48.16 12.84
N ALA A 31 -3.46 48.63 13.88
CA ALA A 31 -4.78 48.13 14.25
C ALA A 31 -5.80 48.57 13.18
N LEU A 32 -6.66 47.65 12.75
CA LEU A 32 -7.68 47.89 11.73
C LEU A 32 -9.02 48.25 12.38
N PRO A 33 -9.78 49.19 11.79
CA PRO A 33 -11.11 49.50 12.27
C PRO A 33 -12.03 48.29 12.12
N PHE A 34 -12.91 48.07 13.09
CA PHE A 34 -13.93 47.04 12.96
C PHE A 34 -14.96 47.43 11.90
N ILE A 35 -15.20 46.53 10.94
CA ILE A 35 -16.21 46.69 9.90
C ILE A 35 -17.30 45.63 10.15
N PRO A 36 -18.55 46.01 10.42
CA PRO A 36 -19.64 45.06 10.66
C PRO A 36 -19.80 44.03 9.53
N GLY A 37 -19.93 42.77 9.92
CA GLY A 37 -20.09 41.62 9.02
C GLY A 37 -21.51 41.04 8.96
N LYS A 38 -21.72 40.01 8.14
CA LYS A 38 -23.02 39.36 7.94
C LYS A 38 -23.44 38.48 9.12
N ARG A 39 -22.47 37.89 9.85
CA ARG A 39 -22.69 37.06 11.05
C ARG A 39 -22.83 37.85 12.36
N LEU A 40 -23.17 39.14 12.28
CA LEU A 40 -23.40 40.00 13.45
C LEU A 40 -24.42 39.44 14.46
N GLY A 41 -25.31 38.52 14.03
CA GLY A 41 -26.32 37.91 14.91
C GLY A 41 -25.78 37.08 16.08
N MET A 42 -24.47 36.76 16.12
CA MET A 42 -23.85 36.00 17.22
C MET A 42 -23.09 36.88 18.22
N TYR A 43 -22.86 38.16 17.91
CA TYR A 43 -22.01 39.06 18.71
C TYR A 43 -22.61 40.46 18.76
N ASP A 44 -22.88 40.94 19.98
CA ASP A 44 -23.45 42.27 20.21
C ASP A 44 -22.53 43.35 19.58
N PRO A 45 -23.01 44.10 18.57
CA PRO A 45 -22.22 45.13 17.90
C PRO A 45 -21.75 46.24 18.84
N ASP A 46 -22.44 46.44 19.96
CA ASP A 46 -22.17 47.46 20.98
C ASP A 46 -21.17 46.99 22.06
N THR A 47 -20.69 45.74 21.99
CA THR A 47 -19.63 45.27 22.90
C THR A 47 -18.35 46.07 22.66
N PRO A 48 -17.79 46.75 23.68
CA PRO A 48 -16.54 47.49 23.56
C PRO A 48 -15.41 46.55 23.13
N ARG A 49 -14.84 46.80 21.95
CA ARG A 49 -13.66 46.10 21.47
C ARG A 49 -12.44 46.88 21.91
N HIS A 50 -11.71 46.34 22.88
CA HIS A 50 -10.45 46.92 23.32
C HIS A 50 -9.31 46.32 22.50
N ASP A 51 -8.48 47.19 21.94
CA ASP A 51 -7.21 46.81 21.34
C ASP A 51 -6.31 46.26 22.45
N THR A 52 -5.95 44.98 22.34
CA THR A 52 -5.09 44.27 23.29
C THR A 52 -3.60 44.40 22.95
N GLY A 53 -3.28 45.17 21.90
CA GLY A 53 -1.94 45.37 21.39
C GLY A 53 -1.52 44.34 20.33
N PRO A 54 -0.26 44.42 19.86
CA PRO A 54 0.28 43.57 18.82
C PRO A 54 0.09 42.07 19.09
N VAL A 55 -0.45 41.35 18.11
CA VAL A 55 -0.72 39.92 18.21
C VAL A 55 0.57 39.12 17.99
N PRO A 56 1.07 38.34 18.97
CA PRO A 56 2.20 37.44 18.75
C PRO A 56 1.77 36.22 17.92
N ALA A 57 2.72 35.53 17.31
CA ALA A 57 2.45 34.34 16.52
C ALA A 57 3.36 33.17 16.91
N ASP A 58 2.80 31.97 16.91
CA ASP A 58 3.55 30.72 17.06
C ASP A 58 4.02 30.30 15.65
N LEU A 59 5.33 30.19 15.46
CA LEU A 59 5.92 29.91 14.15
C LEU A 59 6.32 28.44 14.04
N THR A 60 6.14 27.84 12.86
CA THR A 60 6.66 26.51 12.53
C THR A 60 7.35 26.55 11.17
N ALA A 61 8.58 26.07 11.08
CA ALA A 61 9.28 25.91 9.81
C ALA A 61 8.94 24.56 9.17
N LEU A 62 8.59 24.55 7.89
CA LEU A 62 8.37 23.33 7.11
C LEU A 62 9.65 22.97 6.38
N ILE A 63 10.26 21.86 6.79
CA ILE A 63 11.43 21.28 6.14
C ILE A 63 11.00 20.06 5.34
N THR A 64 11.34 19.99 4.06
CA THR A 64 11.00 18.85 3.21
C THR A 64 12.26 18.09 2.82
N ASP A 65 12.20 16.76 2.86
CA ASP A 65 13.29 15.88 2.46
C ASP A 65 13.27 15.55 0.96
N ARG A 66 14.22 14.73 0.51
CA ARG A 66 14.30 14.34 -0.91
C ARG A 66 13.12 13.49 -1.42
N TYR A 67 12.35 12.90 -0.51
CA TYR A 67 11.19 12.08 -0.84
C TYR A 67 9.88 12.89 -0.83
N GLY A 68 9.95 14.18 -0.51
CA GLY A 68 8.78 15.04 -0.39
C GLY A 68 8.04 14.88 0.94
N VAL A 69 8.69 14.31 1.96
CA VAL A 69 8.14 14.22 3.33
C VAL A 69 8.35 15.55 4.03
N PRO A 70 7.27 16.23 4.47
CA PRO A 70 7.37 17.47 5.21
C PRO A 70 7.51 17.19 6.72
N TYR A 71 8.45 17.90 7.33
CA TYR A 71 8.72 17.89 8.75
C TYR A 71 8.39 19.28 9.33
N PRO A 72 7.29 19.41 10.08
CA PRO A 72 6.98 20.63 10.81
C PRO A 72 7.92 20.78 12.01
N MET A 73 8.69 21.85 12.01
CA MET A 73 9.64 22.20 13.06
C MET A 73 9.10 23.38 13.85
N PRO A 74 8.50 23.17 15.03
CA PRO A 74 8.02 24.27 15.84
C PRO A 74 9.20 25.18 16.22
N LEU A 75 8.96 26.48 16.14
CA LEU A 75 9.83 27.53 16.63
C LEU A 75 9.16 28.16 17.86
N ASP A 76 9.94 28.92 18.63
CA ASP A 76 9.37 29.70 19.73
C ASP A 76 8.42 30.79 19.24
N ARG A 77 7.56 31.27 20.14
CA ARG A 77 6.62 32.36 19.88
C ARG A 77 7.36 33.64 19.45
N LEU A 78 6.95 34.21 18.33
CA LEU A 78 7.46 35.47 17.81
C LEU A 78 6.60 36.64 18.28
N ALA A 79 7.19 37.55 19.05
CA ALA A 79 6.55 38.80 19.44
C ALA A 79 6.43 39.77 18.26
N ALA A 80 5.30 40.47 18.15
CA ALA A 80 5.08 41.49 17.14
C ALA A 80 5.69 42.86 17.51
N ASP A 81 6.94 42.86 17.99
CA ASP A 81 7.66 44.03 18.52
C ASP A 81 8.50 44.77 17.46
N GLY A 82 8.53 44.26 16.22
CA GLY A 82 9.32 44.79 15.13
C GLY A 82 10.82 44.62 15.28
N ARG A 83 11.28 43.76 16.20
CA ARG A 83 12.70 43.42 16.39
C ARG A 83 13.02 42.06 15.76
N PRO A 84 14.27 41.83 15.33
CA PRO A 84 14.69 40.54 14.82
C PRO A 84 14.87 39.52 15.96
N HIS A 85 14.25 38.36 15.82
CA HIS A 85 14.40 37.21 16.71
C HIS A 85 15.05 36.05 15.94
N THR A 86 16.01 35.36 16.57
CA THR A 86 16.71 34.23 15.93
C THR A 86 16.31 32.92 16.59
N PHE A 87 15.73 32.04 15.79
CA PHE A 87 15.30 30.71 16.18
C PHE A 87 16.33 29.68 15.73
N THR A 88 16.51 28.62 16.51
CA THR A 88 17.37 27.49 16.14
C THR A 88 16.53 26.23 16.02
N VAL A 89 16.53 25.64 14.84
CA VAL A 89 15.92 24.35 14.55
C VAL A 89 16.98 23.27 14.62
N ASP A 90 16.72 22.23 15.40
CA ASP A 90 17.52 21.01 15.39
C ASP A 90 16.98 20.03 14.33
N LEU A 91 17.70 19.93 13.20
CA LEU A 91 17.31 19.04 12.11
C LEU A 91 17.63 17.57 12.39
N ALA A 92 18.46 17.28 13.42
CA ALA A 92 18.66 15.91 13.85
C ALA A 92 17.40 15.39 14.56
N ALA A 93 16.75 16.22 15.38
CA ALA A 93 15.52 15.87 16.10
C ALA A 93 14.33 15.55 15.18
N ALA A 94 14.34 16.09 13.95
CA ALA A 94 13.33 15.93 12.91
C ALA A 94 12.80 14.52 12.66
N ALA A 95 13.65 13.50 12.80
CA ALA A 95 13.32 12.11 12.48
C ALA A 95 13.76 11.15 13.61
N GLY A 96 13.62 11.58 14.87
CA GLY A 96 13.91 10.74 16.02
C GLY A 96 15.41 10.50 16.23
N ALA A 97 16.23 11.56 16.26
CA ALA A 97 17.62 11.44 16.67
C ALA A 97 17.76 10.76 18.06
N PRO A 98 18.84 9.99 18.29
CA PRO A 98 19.96 9.75 17.37
C PRO A 98 19.70 8.61 16.36
N ALA A 99 18.55 7.93 16.43
CA ALA A 99 18.27 6.74 15.66
C ALA A 99 17.92 7.02 14.19
N GLY A 100 17.40 8.21 13.88
CA GLY A 100 17.05 8.63 12.52
C GLY A 100 17.48 10.04 12.18
N ARG A 101 17.60 10.32 10.87
CA ARG A 101 17.79 11.65 10.31
C ARG A 101 16.97 11.79 9.01
N PRO A 102 16.44 12.99 8.70
CA PRO A 102 15.77 13.22 7.44
C PRO A 102 16.65 12.91 6.23
N ALA A 103 16.04 12.46 5.14
CA ALA A 103 16.77 12.07 3.95
C ALA A 103 17.18 13.30 3.11
N GLY A 104 18.45 13.69 3.19
CA GLY A 104 18.97 14.81 2.40
C GLY A 104 18.88 14.58 0.87
N PRO A 105 18.90 15.65 0.05
CA PRO A 105 18.96 17.07 0.46
C PRO A 105 17.67 17.56 1.13
N LEU A 106 17.82 18.50 2.06
CA LEU A 106 16.70 19.12 2.78
C LEU A 106 16.40 20.50 2.20
N ARG A 107 15.13 20.90 2.24
CA ARG A 107 14.70 22.23 1.80
C ARG A 107 13.78 22.88 2.82
N LEU A 108 13.98 24.17 3.08
CA LEU A 108 12.96 24.99 3.75
C LEU A 108 11.91 25.37 2.70
N THR A 109 10.73 24.76 2.82
CA THR A 109 9.63 24.85 1.84
C THR A 109 8.46 25.67 2.34
N GLY A 110 8.42 26.04 3.62
CA GLY A 110 7.37 26.90 4.15
C GLY A 110 7.58 27.38 5.58
N LEU A 111 6.72 28.31 5.97
CA LEU A 111 6.51 28.77 7.33
C LEU A 111 5.01 28.73 7.62
N LEU A 112 4.64 28.11 8.73
CA LEU A 112 3.29 28.18 9.30
C LEU A 112 3.31 29.20 10.42
N VAL A 113 2.26 30.01 10.47
CA VAL A 113 2.08 31.09 11.43
C VAL A 113 0.71 30.88 12.07
N ASP A 114 0.72 30.34 13.29
CA ASP A 114 -0.48 30.12 14.07
C ASP A 114 -0.69 31.29 15.02
N LEU A 115 -1.89 31.87 15.02
CA LEU A 115 -2.21 33.01 15.87
C LEU A 115 -3.62 32.91 16.46
N ALA A 116 -3.74 33.46 17.67
CA ALA A 116 -5.01 33.71 18.29
C ALA A 116 -5.59 35.02 17.74
N GLN A 117 -6.87 35.02 17.42
CA GLN A 117 -7.56 36.25 17.03
C GLN A 117 -7.88 37.08 18.28
N THR A 118 -7.68 38.38 18.16
CA THR A 118 -8.00 39.37 19.17
C THR A 118 -9.34 40.06 18.85
N PRO A 119 -9.92 40.82 19.80
CA PRO A 119 -11.14 41.60 19.54
C PRO A 119 -10.98 42.64 18.41
N VAL A 120 -9.75 43.06 18.12
CA VAL A 120 -9.39 43.98 17.04
C VAL A 120 -8.48 43.25 16.06
N SER A 121 -8.69 43.45 14.75
CA SER A 121 -7.84 42.86 13.71
C SER A 121 -6.60 43.74 13.53
N HIS A 122 -5.42 43.15 13.43
CA HIS A 122 -4.17 43.85 13.19
C HIS A 122 -3.63 43.52 11.81
N ARG A 123 -3.11 44.53 11.11
CA ARG A 123 -2.29 44.32 9.92
C ARG A 123 -0.85 44.17 10.38
N GLN A 124 -0.26 43.00 10.16
CA GLN A 124 1.10 42.67 10.58
C GLN A 124 1.96 42.30 9.38
N ARG A 125 3.27 42.47 9.53
CA ARG A 125 4.26 42.05 8.54
C ARG A 125 5.28 41.13 9.18
N LEU A 126 5.32 39.89 8.68
CA LEU A 126 6.35 38.92 8.98
C LEU A 126 7.44 38.99 7.90
N THR A 127 8.70 39.13 8.30
CA THR A 127 9.87 38.99 7.43
C THR A 127 10.76 37.85 7.91
N LEU A 128 11.24 37.03 6.98
CA LEU A 128 12.37 36.13 7.22
C LEU A 128 13.61 36.84 6.70
N ASP A 129 14.35 37.45 7.62
CA ASP A 129 15.48 38.33 7.30
C ASP A 129 16.70 37.52 6.86
N ALA A 130 16.98 36.42 7.55
CA ALA A 130 18.10 35.54 7.23
C ALA A 130 17.81 34.08 7.59
N ALA A 131 18.47 33.17 6.87
CA ALA A 131 18.52 31.75 7.20
C ALA A 131 19.95 31.27 7.08
N ARG A 132 20.42 30.52 8.07
CA ARG A 132 21.80 30.05 8.19
C ARG A 132 21.82 28.57 8.54
N ALA A 133 22.45 27.78 7.69
CA ALA A 133 22.65 26.35 7.91
C ALA A 133 23.97 26.11 8.66
N VAL A 134 23.90 25.42 9.78
CA VAL A 134 25.08 24.99 10.54
C VAL A 134 25.30 23.50 10.28
N THR A 135 26.38 23.19 9.58
CA THR A 135 26.78 21.82 9.26
C THR A 135 27.31 21.08 10.49
N ALA A 136 27.36 19.75 10.44
CA ALA A 136 27.80 18.91 11.55
C ALA A 136 29.23 19.23 12.06
N ASP A 137 30.09 19.76 11.20
CA ASP A 137 31.43 20.23 11.52
C ASP A 137 31.48 21.66 12.12
N GLY A 138 30.31 22.28 12.32
CA GLY A 138 30.15 23.58 12.96
C GLY A 138 30.29 24.78 12.01
N ARG A 139 30.49 24.59 10.70
CA ARG A 139 30.52 25.70 9.74
C ARG A 139 29.14 26.32 9.56
N ASP A 140 29.10 27.64 9.48
CA ASP A 140 27.88 28.42 9.27
C ASP A 140 27.80 28.87 7.80
N HIS A 141 26.72 28.49 7.12
CA HIS A 141 26.45 28.79 5.73
C HIS A 141 25.19 29.65 5.61
N SER A 142 25.33 30.90 5.17
CA SER A 142 24.17 31.75 4.86
C SER A 142 23.44 31.21 3.64
N LEU A 143 22.14 30.96 3.79
CA LEU A 143 21.28 30.53 2.69
C LEU A 143 20.94 31.73 1.82
N THR A 144 20.95 31.52 0.51
CA THR A 144 20.56 32.53 -0.48
C THR A 144 19.35 32.04 -1.24
N ALA A 145 18.32 32.88 -1.35
CA ALA A 145 17.14 32.57 -2.14
C ALA A 145 17.45 32.56 -3.64
N PRO A 146 17.17 31.47 -4.37
CA PRO A 146 17.31 31.46 -5.82
C PRO A 146 16.35 32.48 -6.45
N GLU A 147 16.73 33.04 -7.61
CA GLU A 147 15.93 34.07 -8.28
C GLU A 147 14.55 33.57 -8.71
N SER A 148 14.39 32.27 -8.92
CA SER A 148 13.12 31.62 -9.25
C SER A 148 12.21 31.41 -8.04
N LEU A 149 12.72 31.54 -6.80
CA LEU A 149 11.91 31.30 -5.61
C LEU A 149 10.78 32.32 -5.53
N ARG A 150 9.57 31.80 -5.45
CA ARG A 150 8.36 32.57 -5.15
C ARG A 150 7.72 31.95 -3.92
N TRP A 151 7.08 32.79 -3.13
CA TRP A 151 6.29 32.37 -1.99
C TRP A 151 4.83 32.63 -2.30
N GLN A 152 3.96 31.83 -1.70
CA GLN A 152 2.53 32.03 -1.72
C GLN A 152 1.99 31.84 -0.31
N ALA A 153 0.86 32.48 -0.03
CA ALA A 153 0.24 32.44 1.28
C ALA A 153 -1.22 32.01 1.17
N ALA A 154 -1.63 31.14 2.08
CA ALA A 154 -3.02 30.75 2.27
C ALA A 154 -3.39 30.92 3.73
N VAL A 155 -4.61 31.38 3.97
CA VAL A 155 -5.16 31.53 5.33
C VAL A 155 -6.20 30.45 5.54
N THR A 156 -6.15 29.80 6.70
CA THR A 156 -7.22 28.95 7.21
C THR A 156 -7.70 29.55 8.52
N ASP A 157 -9.01 29.62 8.71
CA ASP A 157 -9.62 30.21 9.88
C ASP A 157 -10.74 29.32 10.42
N LYS A 158 -10.62 28.96 11.70
CA LYS A 158 -11.56 28.10 12.43
C LYS A 158 -12.58 28.91 13.23
N SER A 159 -12.38 30.21 13.42
CA SER A 159 -13.35 31.06 14.15
C SER A 159 -14.63 31.32 13.33
N GLY A 160 -14.57 31.05 12.02
CA GLY A 160 -15.67 31.33 11.11
C GLY A 160 -15.77 32.80 10.71
N SER A 161 -14.71 33.57 10.92
CA SER A 161 -14.55 34.98 10.52
C SER A 161 -14.01 35.14 9.10
N ARG A 162 -13.48 34.07 8.48
CA ARG A 162 -12.82 34.06 7.15
C ARG A 162 -13.47 34.96 6.09
N ASP A 163 -14.78 34.83 5.92
CA ASP A 163 -15.53 35.51 4.84
C ASP A 163 -16.14 36.85 5.31
N GLU A 164 -15.85 37.26 6.55
CA GLU A 164 -16.28 38.52 7.11
C GLU A 164 -15.29 39.66 6.77
N PRO A 165 -15.75 40.93 6.74
CA PRO A 165 -14.87 42.07 6.48
C PRO A 165 -13.66 42.16 7.42
N PHE A 166 -13.86 41.74 8.68
CA PHE A 166 -12.88 41.69 9.76
C PHE A 166 -12.13 40.34 9.85
N GLY A 167 -12.36 39.43 8.90
CA GLY A 167 -11.68 38.14 8.84
C GLY A 167 -10.19 38.26 8.49
N PRO A 168 -9.42 37.20 8.72
CA PRO A 168 -8.00 37.17 8.42
C PRO A 168 -7.77 37.10 6.91
N LYS A 169 -6.75 37.81 6.43
CA LYS A 169 -6.41 37.92 5.01
C LYS A 169 -4.90 37.92 4.83
N ALA A 170 -4.41 37.32 3.75
CA ALA A 170 -3.01 37.40 3.37
C ALA A 170 -2.85 38.23 2.10
N GLU A 171 -1.91 39.16 2.10
CA GLU A 171 -1.46 39.82 0.89
C GLU A 171 -0.54 38.89 0.08
N GLN A 172 -0.12 39.33 -1.10
CA GLN A 172 0.85 38.57 -1.88
C GLN A 172 2.21 38.51 -1.16
N ALA A 173 2.73 37.30 -0.97
CA ALA A 173 4.06 37.08 -0.43
C ALA A 173 5.12 37.66 -1.38
N GLY A 174 6.12 38.34 -0.83
CA GLY A 174 7.20 38.97 -1.59
C GLY A 174 8.59 38.58 -1.12
N ARG A 175 9.59 38.93 -1.91
CA ARG A 175 11.01 38.83 -1.55
C ARG A 175 11.68 40.19 -1.73
N PRO A 176 11.67 41.06 -0.69
CA PRO A 176 12.32 42.36 -0.77
C PRO A 176 13.85 42.22 -0.78
N ALA A 177 14.56 43.26 -1.23
CA ALA A 177 16.01 43.28 -1.17
C ALA A 177 16.49 43.14 0.28
N GLY A 178 17.35 42.15 0.55
CA GLY A 178 17.92 41.92 1.87
C GLY A 178 17.13 40.99 2.79
N ALA A 179 15.99 40.42 2.35
CA ALA A 179 15.26 39.38 3.09
C ALA A 179 14.91 38.19 2.20
N LEU A 180 14.67 37.03 2.82
CA LEU A 180 14.31 35.79 2.14
C LEU A 180 12.81 35.67 1.86
N LEU A 181 11.99 36.32 2.67
CA LEU A 181 10.53 36.36 2.58
C LEU A 181 10.00 37.60 3.30
N SER A 182 8.94 38.20 2.77
CA SER A 182 8.10 39.17 3.44
C SER A 182 6.63 38.85 3.17
N GLN A 183 5.84 38.70 4.23
CA GLN A 183 4.41 38.43 4.17
C GLN A 183 3.67 39.46 5.02
N THR A 184 2.76 40.22 4.40
CA THR A 184 1.82 41.08 5.13
C THR A 184 0.48 40.36 5.23
N TYR A 185 -0.15 40.39 6.40
CA TYR A 185 -1.43 39.73 6.63
C TYR A 185 -2.25 40.49 7.67
N GLU A 186 -3.56 40.27 7.63
CA GLU A 186 -4.52 40.71 8.64
C GLU A 186 -4.78 39.52 9.57
N THR A 187 -4.67 39.72 10.88
CA THR A 187 -4.86 38.66 11.90
C THR A 187 -6.29 38.16 11.94
N GLY A 188 -7.23 38.96 11.45
CA GLY A 188 -8.65 38.77 11.69
C GLY A 188 -9.03 39.15 13.12
N ALA A 189 -10.33 39.23 13.37
CA ALA A 189 -10.88 39.52 14.69
C ALA A 189 -11.96 38.49 15.07
N ALA A 190 -11.93 38.06 16.32
CA ALA A 190 -12.96 37.25 16.93
C ALA A 190 -13.47 37.96 18.19
N PRO A 191 -14.78 38.27 18.30
CA PRO A 191 -15.32 38.88 19.51
C PRO A 191 -15.48 37.87 20.67
N GLY A 192 -15.43 36.56 20.38
CA GLY A 192 -15.49 35.48 21.38
C GLY A 192 -14.12 35.02 21.85
N VAL A 193 -14.06 34.48 23.07
CA VAL A 193 -12.83 33.87 23.61
C VAL A 193 -12.68 32.46 23.05
N PHE A 194 -11.73 32.27 22.15
CA PHE A 194 -11.26 30.95 21.77
C PHE A 194 -10.05 30.58 22.63
N GLU A 195 -10.04 29.38 23.19
CA GLU A 195 -8.82 28.83 23.80
C GLU A 195 -7.87 28.38 22.68
N GLY A 196 -6.82 29.16 22.42
CA GLY A 196 -5.74 28.81 21.49
C GLY A 196 -5.82 29.46 20.10
N PRO A 197 -4.85 29.14 19.21
CA PRO A 197 -4.80 29.70 17.86
C PRO A 197 -5.95 29.20 16.99
N VAL A 198 -6.62 30.14 16.31
CA VAL A 198 -7.78 29.86 15.45
C VAL A 198 -7.54 30.23 13.99
N THR A 199 -6.49 30.98 13.71
CA THR A 199 -6.06 31.36 12.36
C THR A 199 -4.67 30.79 12.10
N GLU A 200 -4.55 30.04 11.00
CA GLU A 200 -3.28 29.55 10.47
C GLU A 200 -3.00 30.29 9.16
N LEU A 201 -1.87 30.99 9.09
CA LEU A 201 -1.31 31.52 7.86
C LEU A 201 -0.19 30.58 7.40
N ARG A 202 -0.39 29.96 6.24
CA ARG A 202 0.52 29.01 5.61
C ARG A 202 1.25 29.68 4.46
N ILE A 203 2.55 29.90 4.62
CA ILE A 203 3.41 30.50 3.61
C ILE A 203 4.27 29.40 3.01
N THR A 204 4.04 29.01 1.77
CA THR A 204 4.74 27.90 1.10
C THR A 204 5.47 28.37 -0.14
N ALA A 205 6.56 27.70 -0.47
CA ALA A 205 7.30 27.95 -1.70
C ALA A 205 6.38 27.57 -2.87
N ALA A 206 6.11 28.55 -3.74
CA ALA A 206 5.26 28.34 -4.90
C ALA A 206 6.01 27.53 -5.94
N HIS A 207 5.33 26.54 -6.52
CA HIS A 207 5.87 25.79 -7.64
C HIS A 207 5.43 26.41 -8.97
N PRO A 208 6.26 26.32 -10.02
CA PRO A 208 5.82 26.67 -11.37
C PRO A 208 4.61 25.81 -11.77
N GLU A 209 3.73 26.33 -12.62
CA GLU A 209 2.54 25.61 -13.08
C GLU A 209 2.95 24.24 -13.67
N ARG A 210 2.37 23.17 -13.10
CA ARG A 210 2.76 21.80 -13.42
C ARG A 210 1.73 21.10 -14.30
N PRO A 211 2.17 20.14 -15.13
CA PRO A 211 1.24 19.19 -15.72
C PRO A 211 0.48 18.41 -14.62
N PRO A 212 -0.69 17.83 -14.95
CA PRO A 212 -1.40 16.93 -14.04
C PRO A 212 -0.49 15.83 -13.47
N LEU A 213 -0.77 15.40 -12.24
CA LEU A 213 -0.03 14.34 -11.56
C LEU A 213 0.05 13.08 -12.43
N THR A 214 1.21 12.47 -12.54
CA THR A 214 1.34 11.21 -13.26
C THR A 214 0.81 10.07 -12.40
N ALA A 215 -0.12 9.28 -12.93
CA ALA A 215 -0.76 8.21 -12.18
C ALA A 215 -0.71 6.85 -12.90
N VAL A 216 -0.55 5.79 -12.11
CA VAL A 216 -0.68 4.39 -12.55
C VAL A 216 -1.94 3.82 -11.93
N ALA A 217 -2.87 3.33 -12.75
CA ALA A 217 -4.16 2.81 -12.30
C ALA A 217 -4.18 1.28 -12.36
N THR A 218 -4.96 0.63 -11.48
CA THR A 218 -5.28 -0.79 -11.66
C THR A 218 -6.31 -1.01 -12.77
N ASP A 219 -6.30 -2.18 -13.39
CA ASP A 219 -7.32 -2.55 -14.39
C ASP A 219 -8.74 -2.48 -13.80
N ALA A 220 -8.90 -2.79 -12.51
CA ALA A 220 -10.18 -2.65 -11.81
C ALA A 220 -10.59 -1.19 -11.67
N PHE A 221 -9.67 -0.30 -11.26
CA PHE A 221 -9.96 1.12 -11.17
C PHE A 221 -10.44 1.69 -12.51
N LEU A 222 -9.80 1.30 -13.63
CA LEU A 222 -10.20 1.76 -14.96
C LEU A 222 -11.61 1.29 -15.34
N ARG A 223 -11.96 0.03 -15.05
CA ARG A 223 -13.31 -0.50 -15.30
C ARG A 223 -14.36 0.21 -14.45
N ASP A 224 -14.09 0.36 -13.15
CA ASP A 224 -15.06 0.89 -12.19
C ASP A 224 -15.29 2.39 -12.37
N SER A 225 -14.25 3.14 -12.74
CA SER A 225 -14.33 4.57 -13.03
C SER A 225 -14.74 4.91 -14.48
N GLY A 226 -14.83 3.90 -15.36
CA GLY A 226 -15.02 4.12 -16.81
C GLY A 226 -13.88 4.90 -17.47
N SER A 227 -12.70 4.95 -16.85
CA SER A 227 -11.53 5.70 -17.34
C SER A 227 -10.61 4.84 -18.20
N ALA A 228 -9.70 5.49 -18.92
CA ALA A 228 -8.71 4.82 -19.76
C ALA A 228 -7.32 5.42 -19.57
N VAL A 229 -6.29 4.68 -19.98
CA VAL A 229 -4.93 5.20 -20.09
C VAL A 229 -4.92 6.41 -21.03
N GLY A 230 -4.34 7.51 -20.59
CA GLY A 230 -4.33 8.80 -21.26
C GLY A 230 -5.33 9.81 -20.68
N ALA A 231 -6.38 9.35 -19.99
CA ALA A 231 -7.38 10.22 -19.38
C ALA A 231 -6.78 11.04 -18.23
N THR A 232 -7.30 12.26 -18.06
CA THR A 232 -7.04 13.08 -16.87
C THR A 232 -8.29 13.05 -16.00
N ILE A 233 -8.11 12.62 -14.75
CA ILE A 233 -9.16 12.47 -13.75
C ILE A 233 -8.92 13.47 -12.61
N GLU A 234 -9.97 13.77 -11.87
CA GLU A 234 -9.90 14.52 -10.62
C GLU A 234 -9.90 13.56 -9.43
N VAL A 235 -8.88 13.68 -8.59
CA VAL A 235 -8.65 12.81 -7.43
C VAL A 235 -8.82 13.65 -6.16
N PRO A 236 -9.83 13.36 -5.33
CA PRO A 236 -9.99 14.04 -4.05
C PRO A 236 -8.92 13.57 -3.06
N VAL A 237 -8.11 14.49 -2.55
CA VAL A 237 -7.06 14.24 -1.55
C VAL A 237 -7.14 15.33 -0.48
N SER A 238 -7.37 14.96 0.79
CA SER A 238 -7.51 15.91 1.91
C SER A 238 -8.49 17.07 1.64
N GLY A 239 -9.62 16.78 0.99
CA GLY A 239 -10.63 17.77 0.62
C GLY A 239 -10.27 18.65 -0.58
N GLN A 240 -9.11 18.43 -1.21
CA GLN A 240 -8.69 19.12 -2.43
C GLN A 240 -8.89 18.23 -3.67
N SER A 241 -9.35 18.82 -4.77
CA SER A 241 -9.40 18.12 -6.07
C SER A 241 -8.07 18.31 -6.81
N LEU A 242 -7.31 17.22 -6.96
CA LEU A 242 -6.04 17.18 -7.68
C LEU A 242 -6.22 16.51 -9.05
N LYS A 243 -5.70 17.12 -10.11
CA LYS A 243 -5.75 16.54 -11.45
C LYS A 243 -4.64 15.51 -11.62
N ALA A 244 -4.99 14.30 -12.05
CA ALA A 244 -4.06 13.22 -12.31
C ALA A 244 -4.29 12.62 -13.70
N ARG A 245 -3.23 12.50 -14.50
CA ARG A 245 -3.24 11.83 -15.80
C ARG A 245 -2.80 10.39 -15.65
N ILE A 246 -3.65 9.46 -16.10
CA ILE A 246 -3.35 8.03 -16.09
C ILE A 246 -2.37 7.74 -17.24
N VAL A 247 -1.15 7.32 -16.92
CA VAL A 247 -0.13 7.00 -17.94
C VAL A 247 0.03 5.51 -18.18
N ARG A 248 -0.42 4.68 -17.24
CA ARG A 248 -0.26 3.23 -17.31
C ARG A 248 -1.35 2.50 -16.53
N ALA A 249 -1.73 1.33 -17.05
CA ALA A 249 -2.57 0.35 -16.36
C ALA A 249 -1.70 -0.82 -15.83
N VAL A 250 -2.03 -1.32 -14.64
CA VAL A 250 -1.43 -2.53 -14.05
C VAL A 250 -2.52 -3.44 -13.51
N ARG A 251 -2.24 -4.73 -13.36
CA ARG A 251 -3.24 -5.68 -12.83
C ARG A 251 -3.57 -5.43 -11.36
N ALA A 252 -2.54 -5.10 -10.58
CA ALA A 252 -2.64 -4.86 -9.15
C ALA A 252 -1.56 -3.86 -8.73
N LEU A 253 -1.86 -3.11 -7.68
CA LEU A 253 -0.89 -2.29 -6.97
C LEU A 253 -0.64 -2.91 -5.59
N PRO A 254 0.54 -2.68 -5.00
CA PRO A 254 0.71 -2.93 -3.58
C PRO A 254 -0.28 -2.03 -2.82
N GLY A 255 -1.12 -2.64 -1.98
CA GLY A 255 -2.11 -1.93 -1.16
C GLY A 255 -1.61 -1.77 0.28
N PRO A 256 -2.10 -0.75 1.01
CA PRO A 256 -1.84 -0.64 2.44
C PRO A 256 -2.41 -1.88 3.15
N ALA A 257 -1.79 -2.27 4.28
CA ALA A 257 -2.22 -3.41 5.08
C ALA A 257 -3.71 -3.34 5.49
N ASP A 258 -4.24 -2.11 5.62
CA ASP A 258 -5.61 -1.84 6.07
C ASP A 258 -6.61 -1.64 4.92
N ALA A 259 -6.24 -1.96 3.67
CA ALA A 259 -7.15 -1.84 2.54
C ALA A 259 -8.38 -2.75 2.76
N PRO A 260 -9.62 -2.26 2.52
CA PRO A 260 -10.82 -3.07 2.67
C PRO A 260 -10.73 -4.34 1.81
N ALA A 261 -11.12 -5.48 2.39
CA ALA A 261 -11.19 -6.74 1.66
C ALA A 261 -12.06 -6.56 0.39
N GLY A 262 -11.47 -6.81 -0.79
CA GLY A 262 -12.14 -6.63 -2.08
C GLY A 262 -11.92 -5.27 -2.77
N ALA A 263 -11.17 -4.34 -2.17
CA ALA A 263 -10.69 -3.14 -2.84
C ALA A 263 -9.68 -3.51 -3.95
N THR A 264 -10.17 -3.74 -5.17
CA THR A 264 -9.34 -4.11 -6.32
C THR A 264 -8.92 -2.90 -7.17
N GLY A 265 -9.66 -1.80 -7.07
CA GLY A 265 -9.36 -0.51 -7.68
C GLY A 265 -8.32 0.27 -6.89
N GLY A 266 -7.25 0.73 -7.54
CA GLY A 266 -6.24 1.60 -6.93
C GLY A 266 -5.58 2.54 -7.93
N LEU A 267 -5.09 3.66 -7.41
CA LEU A 267 -4.32 4.65 -8.14
C LEU A 267 -3.01 4.93 -7.39
N LEU A 268 -1.88 4.77 -8.08
CA LEU A 268 -0.56 5.11 -7.56
C LEU A 268 -0.10 6.43 -8.15
N VAL A 269 0.24 7.38 -7.27
CA VAL A 269 0.75 8.71 -7.60
C VAL A 269 2.02 8.98 -6.79
N ASP A 270 2.86 9.89 -7.27
CA ASP A 270 4.08 10.28 -6.56
C ASP A 270 3.72 11.09 -5.29
N PHE A 271 4.19 10.62 -4.13
CA PHE A 271 3.89 11.21 -2.83
C PHE A 271 4.38 12.65 -2.70
N GLY A 272 5.61 12.93 -3.14
CA GLY A 272 6.19 14.28 -3.10
C GLY A 272 5.41 15.25 -3.98
N ALA A 273 5.06 14.83 -5.21
CA ALA A 273 4.27 15.64 -6.13
C ALA A 273 2.86 15.94 -5.59
N VAL A 274 2.23 15.00 -4.88
CA VAL A 274 0.95 15.25 -4.20
C VAL A 274 1.10 16.31 -3.11
N ASN A 275 2.11 16.19 -2.25
CA ASN A 275 2.36 17.18 -1.19
C ASN A 275 2.67 18.58 -1.74
N GLU A 276 3.42 18.66 -2.84
CA GLU A 276 3.67 19.93 -3.54
C GLU A 276 2.37 20.50 -4.12
N ALA A 277 1.52 19.67 -4.75
CA ALA A 277 0.23 20.11 -5.30
C ALA A 277 -0.79 20.52 -4.22
N LEU A 278 -0.70 19.94 -3.03
CA LEU A 278 -1.46 20.37 -1.84
C LEU A 278 -0.92 21.71 -1.32
N ALA A 279 0.41 21.87 -1.25
CA ALA A 279 1.04 23.12 -0.83
C ALA A 279 0.68 24.29 -1.77
N ASP A 280 0.61 24.02 -3.09
CA ASP A 280 0.17 25.01 -4.10
C ASP A 280 -1.29 25.47 -3.89
N ARG A 281 -2.11 24.64 -3.26
CA ARG A 281 -3.50 24.97 -2.87
C ARG A 281 -3.64 25.47 -1.44
N GLY A 282 -2.53 25.64 -0.72
CA GLY A 282 -2.55 26.03 0.68
C GLY A 282 -3.12 24.98 1.63
N ALA A 283 -3.18 23.71 1.21
CA ALA A 283 -3.66 22.62 2.04
C ALA A 283 -2.55 22.05 2.94
N ALA A 284 -2.96 21.35 4.00
CA ALA A 284 -2.06 20.61 4.86
C ALA A 284 -1.42 19.44 4.08
N PRO A 285 -0.11 19.17 4.28
CA PRO A 285 0.53 18.04 3.64
C PRO A 285 0.05 16.71 4.22
N LEU A 286 0.26 15.65 3.45
CA LEU A 286 0.13 14.27 3.90
C LEU A 286 1.38 13.85 4.69
N ALA A 287 1.16 13.10 5.76
CA ALA A 287 2.21 12.35 6.44
C ALA A 287 2.39 10.97 5.77
N ALA A 288 3.62 10.47 5.74
CA ALA A 288 3.88 9.10 5.29
C ALA A 288 3.34 8.12 6.34
N ALA A 289 2.38 7.28 5.94
CA ALA A 289 1.79 6.27 6.82
C ALA A 289 2.61 4.97 6.87
N GLU A 290 3.35 4.65 5.81
CA GLU A 290 4.08 3.40 5.68
C GLU A 290 5.39 3.62 4.90
N TRP A 291 6.42 2.85 5.27
CA TRP A 291 7.71 2.83 4.59
C TRP A 291 8.01 1.44 4.03
N TRP A 292 8.29 1.38 2.73
CA TRP A 292 8.58 0.14 2.03
C TRP A 292 10.09 0.04 1.80
N LEU A 293 10.72 -0.95 2.43
CA LEU A 293 12.18 -1.15 2.34
C LEU A 293 12.49 -2.41 1.53
N ARG A 294 13.52 -2.30 0.67
CA ARG A 294 14.17 -3.46 0.04
C ARG A 294 15.61 -3.54 0.55
N PRO A 295 15.90 -4.39 1.56
CA PRO A 295 17.25 -4.64 2.02
C PRO A 295 18.14 -5.21 0.90
N ALA A 296 19.45 -4.98 0.99
CA ALA A 296 20.40 -5.68 0.14
C ALA A 296 20.34 -7.20 0.40
N PRO A 297 20.68 -8.05 -0.58
CA PRO A 297 20.72 -9.49 -0.38
C PRO A 297 21.57 -9.88 0.85
N GLY A 298 21.02 -10.70 1.74
CA GLY A 298 21.68 -11.12 2.98
C GLY A 298 21.63 -10.12 4.15
N ALA A 299 21.18 -8.87 3.94
CA ALA A 299 21.12 -7.85 4.98
C ALA A 299 19.77 -7.80 5.73
N ALA A 300 18.76 -8.54 5.28
CA ALA A 300 17.39 -8.44 5.78
C ALA A 300 17.29 -8.66 7.30
N ALA A 301 17.90 -9.72 7.84
CA ALA A 301 17.86 -10.03 9.27
C ALA A 301 18.45 -8.90 10.14
N GLY A 302 19.58 -8.32 9.70
CA GLY A 302 20.21 -7.19 10.39
C GLY A 302 19.34 -5.92 10.35
N VAL A 303 18.73 -5.63 9.19
CA VAL A 303 17.82 -4.48 9.04
C VAL A 303 16.58 -4.65 9.92
N VAL A 304 15.96 -5.83 9.93
CA VAL A 304 14.78 -6.12 10.76
C VAL A 304 15.11 -6.00 12.24
N ALA A 305 16.23 -6.57 12.69
CA ALA A 305 16.67 -6.44 14.08
C ALA A 305 16.92 -4.98 14.47
N ALA A 306 17.57 -4.20 13.58
CA ALA A 306 17.81 -2.78 13.81
C ALA A 306 16.51 -1.97 13.89
N LEU A 307 15.53 -2.25 13.02
CA LEU A 307 14.23 -1.56 13.03
C LEU A 307 13.41 -1.90 14.28
N ARG A 308 13.36 -3.18 14.69
CA ARG A 308 12.64 -3.62 15.90
C ARG A 308 13.31 -3.15 17.20
N ALA A 309 14.60 -2.86 17.18
CA ALA A 309 15.32 -2.34 18.34
C ALA A 309 15.16 -0.82 18.53
N ARG A 310 14.48 -0.12 17.61
CA ARG A 310 14.27 1.32 17.70
C ARG A 310 13.30 1.66 18.83
N PRO A 311 13.60 2.68 19.66
CA PRO A 311 12.71 3.08 20.77
C PRO A 311 11.41 3.74 20.28
N ASP A 312 11.43 4.32 19.08
CA ASP A 312 10.32 5.03 18.43
C ASP A 312 9.48 4.14 17.50
N THR A 313 9.74 2.83 17.45
CA THR A 313 9.04 1.89 16.58
C THR A 313 8.52 0.72 17.40
N ASP A 314 7.22 0.46 17.32
CA ASP A 314 6.66 -0.78 17.85
C ASP A 314 7.17 -1.97 17.00
N PRO A 315 7.86 -2.97 17.60
CA PRO A 315 8.33 -4.13 16.87
C PRO A 315 7.24 -4.86 16.08
N GLY A 316 5.99 -4.82 16.55
CA GLY A 316 4.82 -5.41 15.88
C GLY A 316 4.43 -4.71 14.59
N GLN A 317 4.81 -3.44 14.40
CA GLN A 317 4.59 -2.69 13.16
C GLN A 317 5.63 -2.99 12.09
N VAL A 318 6.72 -3.70 12.43
CA VAL A 318 7.74 -4.10 11.46
C VAL A 318 7.31 -5.39 10.75
N LEU A 319 6.62 -5.21 9.63
CA LEU A 319 6.13 -6.29 8.78
C LEU A 319 7.24 -6.82 7.86
N VAL A 320 7.54 -8.11 7.98
CA VAL A 320 8.57 -8.79 7.19
C VAL A 320 7.90 -9.81 6.27
N ARG A 321 8.04 -9.59 4.97
CA ARG A 321 7.39 -10.44 3.95
C ARG A 321 7.69 -11.93 4.13
N ASP A 322 8.94 -12.29 4.41
CA ASP A 322 9.34 -13.70 4.51
C ASP A 322 8.78 -14.36 5.78
N GLU A 323 8.74 -13.63 6.90
CA GLU A 323 8.13 -14.11 8.15
C GLU A 323 6.61 -14.28 7.99
N ILE A 324 5.93 -13.31 7.36
CA ILE A 324 4.50 -13.40 7.05
C ILE A 324 4.24 -14.58 6.12
N ALA A 325 5.07 -14.79 5.10
CA ALA A 325 4.93 -15.93 4.20
C ALA A 325 5.09 -17.28 4.92
N GLN A 326 6.01 -17.38 5.89
CA GLN A 326 6.15 -18.56 6.73
C GLN A 326 4.96 -18.76 7.66
N GLN A 327 4.49 -17.70 8.32
CA GLN A 327 3.29 -17.76 9.19
C GLN A 327 2.05 -18.23 8.41
N LEU A 328 1.85 -17.71 7.20
CA LEU A 328 0.76 -18.13 6.31
C LEU A 328 0.94 -19.57 5.80
N HIS A 329 2.18 -20.05 5.68
CA HIS A 329 2.47 -21.43 5.28
C HIS A 329 2.16 -22.42 6.41
N ASP A 330 2.49 -22.04 7.65
CA ASP A 330 2.33 -22.86 8.85
C ASP A 330 0.93 -22.70 9.49
N ASP A 331 0.02 -21.93 8.88
CA ASP A 331 -1.31 -21.65 9.41
C ASP A 331 -2.15 -22.96 9.51
N PRO A 332 -2.56 -23.37 10.72
CA PRO A 332 -3.34 -24.60 10.92
C PRO A 332 -4.68 -24.59 10.20
N LEU A 333 -5.23 -23.41 9.87
CA LEU A 333 -6.46 -23.28 9.08
C LEU A 333 -6.28 -23.80 7.64
N GLY A 334 -5.07 -23.75 7.08
CA GLY A 334 -4.73 -24.34 5.79
C GLY A 334 -4.49 -25.86 5.85
N LEU A 335 -3.95 -26.36 6.97
CA LEU A 335 -3.63 -27.77 7.16
C LEU A 335 -4.88 -28.66 7.37
N GLY A 336 -5.94 -28.13 7.98
CA GLY A 336 -7.18 -28.88 8.24
C GLY A 336 -7.83 -29.43 6.95
N PRO A 337 -8.24 -28.57 6.00
CA PRO A 337 -8.79 -29.02 4.72
C PRO A 337 -7.81 -29.87 3.91
N GLN A 338 -6.51 -29.54 3.94
CA GLN A 338 -5.49 -30.25 3.17
C GLN A 338 -5.32 -31.69 3.64
N THR A 339 -5.30 -31.93 4.96
CA THR A 339 -5.22 -33.28 5.54
C THR A 339 -6.51 -34.07 5.33
N ALA A 340 -7.68 -33.43 5.46
CA ALA A 340 -8.97 -34.07 5.21
C ALA A 340 -9.13 -34.49 3.73
N LEU A 341 -8.78 -33.63 2.78
CA LEU A 341 -8.87 -33.91 1.35
C LEU A 341 -7.87 -34.99 0.89
N THR A 342 -6.65 -34.99 1.45
CA THR A 342 -5.67 -36.05 1.15
C THR A 342 -6.10 -37.40 1.70
N ALA A 343 -6.67 -37.44 2.91
CA ALA A 343 -7.27 -38.66 3.46
C ALA A 343 -8.46 -39.15 2.62
N ALA A 344 -9.37 -38.25 2.22
CA ALA A 344 -10.50 -38.57 1.35
C ALA A 344 -10.04 -39.11 -0.01
N ALA A 345 -8.99 -38.52 -0.60
CA ALA A 345 -8.39 -39.02 -1.83
C ALA A 345 -7.84 -40.45 -1.65
N ALA A 346 -7.12 -40.73 -0.55
CA ALA A 346 -6.61 -42.07 -0.28
C ALA A 346 -7.74 -43.11 -0.16
N VAL A 347 -8.84 -42.76 0.51
CA VAL A 347 -10.04 -43.62 0.61
C VAL A 347 -10.68 -43.84 -0.76
N ALA A 348 -10.79 -42.80 -1.59
CA ALA A 348 -11.34 -42.91 -2.94
C ALA A 348 -10.50 -43.84 -3.83
N VAL A 349 -9.16 -43.75 -3.75
CA VAL A 349 -8.25 -44.66 -4.46
C VAL A 349 -8.45 -46.11 -4.00
N ALA A 350 -8.58 -46.34 -2.70
CA ALA A 350 -8.83 -47.68 -2.16
C ALA A 350 -10.18 -48.26 -2.64
N LEU A 351 -11.25 -47.46 -2.64
CA LEU A 351 -12.56 -47.89 -3.13
C LEU A 351 -12.56 -48.18 -4.64
N ALA A 352 -11.90 -47.34 -5.43
CA ALA A 352 -11.74 -47.56 -6.87
C ALA A 352 -10.98 -48.86 -7.16
N ALA A 353 -9.90 -49.12 -6.40
CA ALA A 353 -9.12 -50.34 -6.50
C ALA A 353 -9.95 -51.60 -6.19
N VAL A 354 -10.77 -51.58 -5.14
CA VAL A 354 -11.67 -52.69 -4.79
C VAL A 354 -12.72 -52.90 -5.88
N GLY A 355 -13.37 -51.83 -6.35
CA GLY A 355 -14.38 -51.90 -7.41
C GLY A 355 -13.80 -52.49 -8.71
N PHE A 356 -12.60 -52.06 -9.09
CA PHE A 356 -11.89 -52.63 -10.24
C PHE A 356 -11.57 -54.12 -10.05
N ALA A 357 -11.07 -54.51 -8.87
CA ALA A 357 -10.74 -55.90 -8.58
C ALA A 357 -11.98 -56.82 -8.68
N VAL A 358 -13.12 -56.37 -8.17
CA VAL A 358 -14.40 -57.11 -8.25
C VAL A 358 -14.87 -57.23 -9.69
N SER A 359 -14.83 -56.14 -10.47
CA SER A 359 -15.23 -56.14 -11.88
C SER A 359 -14.33 -57.05 -12.73
N ALA A 360 -13.00 -56.98 -12.53
CA ALA A 360 -12.04 -57.84 -13.20
C ALA A 360 -12.25 -59.32 -12.85
N ALA A 361 -12.50 -59.65 -11.58
CA ALA A 361 -12.80 -61.01 -11.15
C ALA A 361 -14.09 -61.54 -11.79
N GLY A 362 -15.14 -60.71 -11.90
CA GLY A 362 -16.38 -61.03 -12.59
C GLY A 362 -16.17 -61.34 -14.07
N SER A 363 -15.47 -60.44 -14.78
CA SER A 363 -15.17 -60.58 -16.21
C SER A 363 -14.39 -61.88 -16.53
N VAL A 364 -13.40 -62.22 -15.70
CA VAL A 364 -12.64 -63.47 -15.85
C VAL A 364 -13.54 -64.69 -15.63
N ARG A 365 -14.48 -64.64 -14.69
CA ARG A 365 -15.37 -65.75 -14.36
C ARG A 365 -16.39 -66.02 -15.48
N GLU A 366 -16.92 -64.99 -16.12
CA GLU A 366 -17.79 -65.12 -17.29
C GLU A 366 -17.05 -65.74 -18.48
N ARG A 367 -15.83 -65.26 -18.76
CA ARG A 367 -15.01 -65.71 -19.89
C ARG A 367 -14.27 -67.01 -19.65
N ALA A 368 -14.31 -67.56 -18.43
CA ALA A 368 -13.71 -68.85 -18.11
C ALA A 368 -14.24 -69.99 -19.00
N ARG A 369 -15.52 -69.90 -19.42
CA ARG A 369 -16.15 -70.88 -20.34
C ARG A 369 -15.57 -70.77 -21.74
N GLU A 370 -15.43 -69.56 -22.27
CA GLU A 370 -14.84 -69.29 -23.59
C GLU A 370 -13.36 -69.66 -23.62
N PHE A 371 -12.62 -69.37 -22.54
CA PHE A 371 -11.23 -69.77 -22.40
C PHE A 371 -11.04 -71.28 -22.30
N ALA A 372 -11.99 -72.02 -21.71
CA ALA A 372 -11.95 -73.48 -21.71
C ALA A 372 -12.09 -74.05 -23.13
N VAL A 373 -12.97 -73.47 -23.95
CA VAL A 373 -13.16 -73.84 -25.36
C VAL A 373 -11.93 -73.51 -26.21
N LEU A 374 -11.40 -72.28 -26.11
CA LEU A 374 -10.19 -71.86 -26.83
C LEU A 374 -8.95 -72.68 -26.42
N ARG A 375 -8.90 -73.12 -25.16
CA ARG A 375 -7.85 -74.00 -24.66
C ARG A 375 -7.99 -75.43 -25.18
N ALA A 376 -9.22 -75.94 -25.34
CA ALA A 376 -9.48 -77.22 -26.01
C ALA A 376 -9.09 -77.21 -27.50
N LEU A 377 -9.11 -76.03 -28.13
CA LEU A 377 -8.65 -75.80 -29.51
C LEU A 377 -7.12 -75.54 -29.62
N GLY A 378 -6.36 -75.65 -28.53
CA GLY A 378 -4.90 -75.59 -28.55
C GLY A 378 -4.27 -74.21 -28.33
N ALA A 379 -5.03 -73.20 -27.91
CA ALA A 379 -4.48 -71.86 -27.68
C ALA A 379 -3.43 -71.83 -26.55
N PRO A 380 -2.22 -71.29 -26.78
CA PRO A 380 -1.18 -71.22 -25.77
C PRO A 380 -1.51 -70.20 -24.67
N ARG A 381 -1.29 -70.57 -23.40
CA ARG A 381 -1.51 -69.73 -22.20
C ARG A 381 -0.98 -68.29 -22.28
N PRO A 382 0.24 -68.01 -22.79
CA PRO A 382 0.73 -66.63 -22.89
C PRO A 382 -0.08 -65.77 -23.86
N GLN A 383 -0.74 -66.35 -24.87
CA GLN A 383 -1.55 -65.61 -25.83
C GLN A 383 -2.87 -65.14 -25.20
N LEU A 384 -3.50 -65.99 -24.39
CA LEU A 384 -4.71 -65.63 -23.63
C LEU A 384 -4.42 -64.59 -22.55
N ALA A 385 -3.29 -64.72 -21.83
CA ALA A 385 -2.87 -63.75 -20.82
C ALA A 385 -2.55 -62.37 -21.44
N ARG A 386 -1.88 -62.33 -22.60
CA ARG A 386 -1.60 -61.08 -23.33
C ARG A 386 -2.87 -60.40 -23.81
N MET A 387 -3.87 -61.16 -24.26
CA MET A 387 -5.14 -60.60 -24.70
C MET A 387 -5.88 -59.92 -23.54
N ILE A 388 -5.96 -60.58 -22.38
CA ILE A 388 -6.58 -60.01 -21.17
C ILE A 388 -5.79 -58.79 -20.70
N ALA A 389 -4.45 -58.87 -20.67
CA ALA A 389 -3.61 -57.74 -20.26
C ALA A 389 -3.77 -56.53 -21.20
N ALA A 390 -3.90 -56.75 -22.51
CA ALA A 390 -4.15 -55.68 -23.48
C ALA A 390 -5.52 -55.03 -23.26
N GLU A 391 -6.57 -55.84 -23.08
CA GLU A 391 -7.92 -55.33 -22.86
C GLU A 391 -8.05 -54.56 -21.55
N GLN A 392 -7.53 -55.12 -20.45
CA GLN A 392 -7.53 -54.43 -19.16
C GLN A 392 -6.60 -53.20 -19.19
N GLY A 393 -5.51 -53.26 -19.94
CA GLY A 393 -4.62 -52.11 -20.17
C GLY A 393 -5.34 -50.95 -20.87
N VAL A 394 -6.16 -51.24 -21.89
CA VAL A 394 -6.99 -50.22 -22.56
C VAL A 394 -8.01 -49.62 -21.60
N LEU A 395 -8.68 -50.44 -20.78
CA LEU A 395 -9.65 -49.97 -19.78
C LEU A 395 -8.99 -49.08 -18.72
N ILE A 396 -7.81 -49.48 -18.20
CA ILE A 396 -7.04 -48.70 -17.24
C ILE A 396 -6.59 -47.38 -17.87
N ALA A 397 -6.05 -47.41 -19.09
CA ALA A 397 -5.62 -46.20 -19.78
C ALA A 397 -6.78 -45.21 -20.01
N LEU A 398 -7.94 -45.72 -20.44
CA LEU A 398 -9.13 -44.90 -20.63
C LEU A 398 -9.65 -44.33 -19.30
N ALA A 399 -9.70 -45.14 -18.25
CA ALA A 399 -10.13 -44.70 -16.92
C ALA A 399 -9.20 -43.61 -16.36
N LEU A 400 -7.88 -43.77 -16.50
CA LEU A 400 -6.89 -42.75 -16.07
C LEU A 400 -7.01 -41.47 -16.90
N ALA A 401 -7.17 -41.57 -18.22
CA ALA A 401 -7.34 -40.40 -19.09
C ALA A 401 -8.60 -39.62 -18.76
N VAL A 402 -9.74 -40.31 -18.62
CA VAL A 402 -11.03 -39.70 -18.27
C VAL A 402 -11.00 -39.14 -16.84
N GLY A 403 -10.43 -39.88 -15.88
CA GLY A 403 -10.26 -39.42 -14.51
C GLY A 403 -9.37 -38.19 -14.40
N LEU A 404 -8.28 -38.13 -15.15
CA LEU A 404 -7.40 -36.96 -15.21
C LEU A 404 -8.12 -35.75 -15.83
N ALA A 405 -8.84 -35.96 -16.93
CA ALA A 405 -9.60 -34.88 -17.59
C ALA A 405 -10.68 -34.32 -16.66
N LEU A 406 -11.49 -35.19 -16.05
CA LEU A 406 -12.51 -34.79 -15.08
C LEU A 406 -11.90 -34.12 -13.86
N GLY A 407 -10.83 -34.68 -13.29
CA GLY A 407 -10.11 -34.10 -12.15
C GLY A 407 -9.56 -32.72 -12.47
N ALA A 408 -8.98 -32.52 -13.65
CA ALA A 408 -8.48 -31.22 -14.09
C ALA A 408 -9.60 -30.19 -14.26
N VAL A 409 -10.75 -30.59 -14.85
CA VAL A 409 -11.92 -29.73 -14.99
C VAL A 409 -12.51 -29.36 -13.63
N LEU A 410 -12.73 -30.36 -12.76
CA LEU A 410 -13.24 -30.16 -11.41
C LEU A 410 -12.31 -29.28 -10.59
N THR A 411 -10.99 -29.49 -10.65
CA THR A 411 -10.04 -28.65 -9.90
C THR A 411 -10.10 -27.20 -10.39
N ARG A 412 -10.15 -26.96 -11.70
CA ARG A 412 -10.25 -25.61 -12.26
C ARG A 412 -11.61 -24.94 -12.04
N ALA A 413 -12.68 -25.71 -11.91
CA ALA A 413 -14.02 -25.19 -11.68
C ALA A 413 -14.32 -24.98 -10.19
N VAL A 414 -13.95 -25.93 -9.33
CA VAL A 414 -14.34 -25.96 -7.92
C VAL A 414 -13.36 -25.19 -7.03
N VAL A 415 -12.05 -25.29 -7.26
CA VAL A 415 -11.05 -24.60 -6.41
C VAL A 415 -11.29 -23.09 -6.37
N PRO A 416 -11.55 -22.38 -7.49
CA PRO A 416 -11.85 -20.95 -7.43
C PRO A 416 -13.16 -20.59 -6.70
N LEU A 417 -14.08 -21.55 -6.55
CA LEU A 417 -15.36 -21.36 -5.86
C LEU A 417 -15.25 -21.63 -4.35
N VAL A 418 -14.35 -22.52 -3.94
CA VAL A 418 -14.16 -22.92 -2.53
C VAL A 418 -13.16 -22.00 -1.83
N VAL A 419 -12.19 -21.42 -2.55
CA VAL A 419 -11.27 -20.42 -2.01
C VAL A 419 -11.87 -19.01 -2.10
N LEU A 420 -13.08 -18.84 -1.56
CA LEU A 420 -13.47 -17.55 -1.00
C LEU A 420 -12.93 -17.55 0.43
N THR A 421 -12.08 -16.58 0.76
CA THR A 421 -11.58 -16.43 2.12
C THR A 421 -12.75 -16.22 3.10
N GLU A 422 -12.50 -16.43 4.40
CA GLU A 422 -13.41 -16.21 5.55
C GLU A 422 -14.11 -14.82 5.58
N GLN A 423 -13.82 -13.92 4.62
CA GLN A 423 -14.38 -12.58 4.50
C GLN A 423 -15.13 -12.36 3.16
N ALA A 424 -15.48 -13.42 2.42
CA ALA A 424 -16.21 -13.35 1.14
C ALA A 424 -15.51 -12.49 0.05
N GLY A 425 -14.18 -12.35 0.13
CA GLY A 425 -13.35 -11.67 -0.87
C GLY A 425 -12.60 -12.67 -1.75
N ARG A 426 -12.34 -12.30 -3.01
CA ARG A 426 -11.39 -13.04 -3.86
C ARG A 426 -9.97 -12.83 -3.31
N PRO A 427 -9.18 -13.90 -3.05
CA PRO A 427 -7.79 -13.75 -2.67
C PRO A 427 -7.03 -12.97 -3.74
N VAL A 428 -6.20 -12.02 -3.31
CA VAL A 428 -5.26 -11.30 -4.17
C VAL A 428 -3.85 -11.68 -3.69
N PRO A 429 -2.99 -12.28 -4.52
CA PRO A 429 -3.20 -12.67 -5.93
C PRO A 429 -4.20 -13.85 -6.10
N PRO A 430 -4.83 -13.98 -7.28
CA PRO A 430 -5.82 -15.05 -7.53
C PRO A 430 -5.17 -16.43 -7.37
N VAL A 431 -5.98 -17.40 -6.91
CA VAL A 431 -5.55 -18.78 -6.72
C VAL A 431 -5.01 -19.35 -8.03
N LEU A 432 -3.72 -19.67 -8.04
CA LEU A 432 -3.09 -20.32 -9.16
C LEU A 432 -3.28 -21.83 -9.00
N VAL A 433 -4.12 -22.42 -9.86
CA VAL A 433 -4.27 -23.88 -9.92
C VAL A 433 -3.10 -24.44 -10.70
N GLU A 434 -2.05 -24.82 -9.99
CA GLU A 434 -0.94 -25.60 -10.55
C GLU A 434 -1.22 -27.10 -10.42
N LEU A 435 -1.07 -27.83 -11.52
CA LEU A 435 -1.11 -29.29 -11.56
C LEU A 435 0.32 -29.78 -11.80
N PRO A 436 1.15 -29.90 -10.75
CA PRO A 436 2.54 -30.30 -10.90
C PRO A 436 2.59 -31.74 -11.45
N ALA A 437 3.31 -31.93 -12.56
CA ALA A 437 3.33 -33.20 -13.29
C ALA A 437 3.84 -34.37 -12.43
N GLY A 438 4.78 -34.12 -11.52
CA GLY A 438 5.35 -35.14 -10.63
C GLY A 438 4.31 -35.76 -9.69
N PRO A 439 3.67 -35.00 -8.79
CA PRO A 439 2.62 -35.50 -7.90
C PRO A 439 1.44 -36.12 -8.65
N VAL A 440 1.02 -35.54 -9.78
CA VAL A 440 -0.03 -36.12 -10.62
C VAL A 440 0.38 -37.49 -11.17
N ALA A 441 1.62 -37.63 -11.65
CA ALA A 441 2.14 -38.92 -12.13
C ALA A 441 2.22 -39.96 -11.01
N VAL A 442 2.62 -39.57 -9.80
CA VAL A 442 2.64 -40.46 -8.62
C VAL A 442 1.23 -40.93 -8.28
N LEU A 443 0.24 -40.03 -8.29
CA LEU A 443 -1.17 -40.38 -8.04
C LEU A 443 -1.69 -41.36 -9.10
N LEU A 444 -1.46 -41.07 -10.39
CA LEU A 444 -1.86 -41.97 -11.48
C LEU A 444 -1.18 -43.33 -11.38
N ALA A 445 0.10 -43.37 -11.02
CA ALA A 445 0.83 -44.61 -10.80
C ALA A 445 0.25 -45.41 -9.62
N ALA A 446 -0.08 -44.75 -8.51
CA ALA A 446 -0.71 -45.39 -7.35
C ALA A 446 -2.09 -45.98 -7.69
N VAL A 447 -2.91 -45.23 -8.43
CA VAL A 447 -4.22 -45.68 -8.91
C VAL A 447 -4.09 -46.85 -9.89
N ALA A 448 -3.08 -46.82 -10.78
CA ALA A 448 -2.83 -47.88 -11.75
C ALA A 448 -2.21 -49.15 -11.13
N ALA A 449 -1.48 -49.02 -10.02
CA ALA A 449 -0.75 -50.11 -9.39
C ALA A 449 -1.68 -51.28 -9.01
N VAL A 450 -2.84 -50.99 -8.39
CA VAL A 450 -3.74 -52.05 -7.93
C VAL A 450 -4.40 -52.82 -9.09
N PRO A 451 -4.99 -52.16 -10.11
CA PRO A 451 -5.44 -52.81 -11.34
C PRO A 451 -4.36 -53.67 -12.00
N LEU A 452 -3.14 -53.14 -12.13
CA LEU A 452 -2.02 -53.86 -12.74
C LEU A 452 -1.61 -55.11 -11.94
N VAL A 453 -1.60 -55.02 -10.61
CA VAL A 453 -1.33 -56.17 -9.72
C VAL A 453 -2.43 -57.23 -9.85
N VAL A 454 -3.71 -56.83 -9.95
CA VAL A 454 -4.84 -57.77 -10.15
C VAL A 454 -4.72 -58.48 -11.50
N VAL A 455 -4.44 -57.74 -12.57
CA VAL A 455 -4.23 -58.30 -13.92
C VAL A 455 -3.04 -59.26 -13.92
N ALA A 456 -1.93 -58.89 -13.27
CA ALA A 456 -0.76 -59.74 -13.13
C ALA A 456 -1.05 -61.02 -12.33
N ALA A 457 -1.78 -60.91 -11.21
CA ALA A 457 -2.18 -62.04 -10.38
C ALA A 457 -3.09 -63.02 -11.13
N ILE A 458 -4.03 -62.52 -11.94
CA ILE A 458 -4.88 -63.34 -12.81
C ILE A 458 -4.04 -64.04 -13.89
N GLY A 459 -3.12 -63.33 -14.53
CA GLY A 459 -2.24 -63.89 -15.56
C GLY A 459 -1.23 -64.92 -15.04
N LEU A 460 -0.79 -64.79 -13.78
CA LEU A 460 0.19 -65.67 -13.15
C LEU A 460 -0.43 -66.85 -12.38
N ARG A 461 -1.72 -66.81 -12.03
CA ARG A 461 -2.40 -67.92 -11.36
C ARG A 461 -2.36 -69.18 -12.23
N ARG A 462 -1.57 -70.16 -11.79
CA ARG A 462 -1.53 -71.53 -12.34
C ARG A 462 -2.85 -72.21 -12.05
N GLY A 463 -3.81 -72.12 -12.97
CA GLY A 463 -5.01 -72.95 -12.91
C GLY A 463 -4.62 -74.41 -13.11
N ASP A 464 -4.77 -75.23 -12.07
CA ASP A 464 -4.57 -76.67 -12.13
C ASP A 464 -5.78 -77.31 -12.85
N PRO A 465 -5.64 -77.76 -14.10
CA PRO A 465 -6.77 -78.23 -14.92
C PRO A 465 -7.51 -79.43 -14.31
N VAL A 466 -6.88 -80.13 -13.36
CA VAL A 466 -7.42 -81.32 -12.71
C VAL A 466 -8.53 -80.98 -11.68
N GLN A 467 -8.54 -79.79 -11.08
CA GLN A 467 -9.62 -79.40 -10.16
C GLN A 467 -10.89 -78.94 -10.89
N ALA A 468 -10.76 -78.30 -12.06
CA ALA A 468 -11.91 -77.79 -12.82
C ALA A 468 -12.80 -78.91 -13.40
N LEU A 469 -12.21 -80.07 -13.72
CA LEU A 469 -12.96 -81.25 -14.17
C LEU A 469 -13.60 -82.04 -13.02
N ARG A 470 -13.05 -81.97 -11.79
CA ARG A 470 -13.63 -82.64 -10.61
C ARG A 470 -14.87 -81.95 -10.06
N SER A 471 -15.00 -80.63 -10.23
CA SER A 471 -16.22 -79.90 -9.85
C SER A 471 -17.41 -80.11 -10.79
N GLN A 472 -17.24 -80.80 -11.93
CA GLN A 472 -18.32 -81.14 -12.85
C GLN A 472 -18.77 -82.62 -12.78
N GLY A 473 -18.04 -83.47 -12.06
CA GLY A 473 -18.43 -84.88 -11.83
C GLY A 473 -19.38 -85.09 -10.64
N ALA A 474 -19.85 -84.01 -10.02
CA ALA A 474 -20.75 -84.04 -8.88
C ALA A 474 -21.96 -83.12 -9.13
N LEU A 475 -22.73 -83.45 -10.17
CA LEU A 475 -24.15 -83.10 -10.31
C LEU A 475 -24.88 -84.28 -10.93
#